data_AF-A0A0C2HEE3-F1
#
_entry.id   AF-A0A0C2HEE3-F1
#
_cell.length_a   1.000
_cell.length_b   1.000
_cell.length_c   1.000
_cell.angle_alpha   90.00
_cell.angle_beta   90.00
_cell.angle_gamma   90.00
#
_symmetry.space_group_name_H-M   'P 1'
#
loop_
_entity.id
_entity.type
_entity.pdbx_description
1 polymer ?
#
loop_
_entity_poly.entity_id
_entity_poly.type
_entity_poly.pdbx_seq_one_letter_code
_entity_poly.pdbx_strand_id
1 'polypeptide(L)'
;MARLPRFQSLTVALADRSGKAVAIDVLDNNDGSFTVKYTAPRPGAYQLNVVFAGAQVPPIEINVEPQVDTSGIRVTGLENAIVTVNCEQEVHVFTPDGDNTRIVITSPSGSIVEAIIESTDTGFRVCFTPSEIGDYSISVTYRDLPVGAPYLLHSVPDGNKAEAEYVVSRCGPPRADLVTVTGPGLGPVIAQRSTHVFIDTTSAGFGDIDLFVDGPTRTPIHCVDNHDGTLTMYYVPKTPGVYYLRVMFDSNHISGSPFQVLAVPALLAPSLTADREKTESSFTTLSSGSSTPKTAPCV
;
A
#
# COMPACT_ATOMS: atom_id res chain seq x y z
N MET A 1 -5.10 -41.40 -56.63
CA MET A 1 -6.10 -41.07 -55.59
C MET A 1 -5.82 -39.67 -55.10
N ALA A 2 -6.60 -38.68 -55.52
CA ALA A 2 -6.44 -37.30 -55.07
C ALA A 2 -7.09 -37.14 -53.70
N ARG A 3 -6.31 -36.84 -52.66
CA ARG A 3 -6.84 -36.37 -51.37
C ARG A 3 -7.38 -34.96 -51.58
N LEU A 4 -8.69 -34.78 -51.41
CA LEU A 4 -9.31 -33.47 -51.23
C LEU A 4 -8.93 -32.95 -49.85
N PRO A 5 -8.25 -31.80 -49.69
CA PRO A 5 -8.31 -31.07 -48.44
C PRO A 5 -9.60 -30.26 -48.49
N ARG A 6 -10.66 -30.76 -47.84
CA ARG A 6 -11.81 -29.91 -47.52
C ARG A 6 -11.32 -28.93 -46.46
N PHE A 7 -11.07 -27.68 -46.85
CA PHE A 7 -11.09 -26.57 -45.91
C PHE A 7 -12.48 -26.61 -45.23
N GLN A 8 -12.53 -27.10 -44.00
CA GLN A 8 -13.77 -27.08 -43.24
C GLN A 8 -14.03 -25.62 -42.88
N SER A 9 -15.06 -25.02 -43.46
CA SER A 9 -15.42 -23.64 -43.17
C SER A 9 -15.99 -23.55 -41.75
N LEU A 10 -15.30 -22.80 -40.89
CA LEU A 10 -15.82 -22.37 -39.59
C LEU A 10 -16.43 -20.98 -39.76
N THR A 11 -17.68 -20.82 -39.32
CA THR A 11 -18.33 -19.50 -39.22
C THR A 11 -18.75 -19.29 -37.77
N VAL A 12 -18.37 -18.15 -37.21
CA VAL A 12 -18.70 -17.76 -35.84
C VAL A 12 -19.38 -16.41 -35.88
N ALA A 13 -20.48 -16.27 -35.14
CA ALA A 13 -21.17 -15.00 -34.99
C ALA A 13 -21.64 -14.84 -33.54
N LEU A 14 -21.33 -13.68 -32.94
CA LEU A 14 -21.81 -13.31 -31.62
C LEU A 14 -22.89 -12.24 -31.77
N ALA A 15 -24.05 -12.43 -31.14
CA ALA A 15 -25.12 -11.45 -31.13
C ALA A 15 -25.65 -11.22 -29.71
N ASP A 16 -26.14 -10.02 -29.41
CA ASP A 16 -26.89 -9.75 -28.17
C ASP A 16 -28.34 -10.28 -28.26
N ARG A 17 -29.10 -10.19 -27.16
CA ARG A 17 -30.53 -10.58 -27.11
C ARG A 17 -31.42 -9.85 -28.12
N SER A 18 -31.00 -8.72 -28.66
CA SER A 18 -31.75 -7.97 -29.69
C SER A 18 -31.40 -8.41 -31.12
N GLY A 19 -30.47 -9.36 -31.27
CA GLY A 19 -29.96 -9.82 -32.56
C GLY A 19 -28.87 -8.91 -33.15
N LYS A 20 -28.36 -7.94 -32.38
CA LYS A 20 -27.30 -7.05 -32.85
C LYS A 20 -25.96 -7.79 -32.80
N ALA A 21 -25.27 -7.82 -33.94
CA ALA A 21 -23.96 -8.44 -34.04
C ALA A 21 -22.91 -7.70 -33.18
N VAL A 22 -22.10 -8.48 -32.47
CA VAL A 22 -20.93 -8.01 -31.72
C VAL A 22 -19.69 -8.37 -32.52
N ALA A 23 -18.75 -7.43 -32.62
CA ALA A 23 -17.48 -7.68 -33.28
C ALA A 23 -16.69 -8.76 -32.52
N ILE A 24 -16.15 -9.72 -33.27
CA ILE A 24 -15.34 -10.81 -32.74
C ILE A 24 -14.10 -10.99 -33.61
N ASP A 25 -13.01 -11.43 -32.99
CA ASP A 25 -11.81 -11.88 -33.66
C ASP A 25 -11.69 -13.39 -33.49
N VAL A 26 -11.58 -14.11 -34.60
CA VAL A 26 -11.41 -15.57 -34.61
C VAL A 26 -9.98 -15.88 -35.01
N LEU A 27 -9.26 -16.57 -34.12
CA LEU A 27 -7.89 -17.01 -34.32
C LEU A 27 -7.87 -18.53 -34.51
N ASP A 28 -7.23 -19.01 -35.58
CA ASP A 28 -6.91 -20.43 -35.78
C ASP A 28 -5.60 -20.76 -35.06
N ASN A 29 -5.63 -21.74 -34.16
CA ASN A 29 -4.47 -22.15 -33.37
C ASN A 29 -3.58 -23.17 -34.10
N ASN A 30 -3.94 -23.57 -35.32
CA ASN A 30 -3.23 -24.55 -36.17
C ASN A 30 -3.06 -25.95 -35.54
N ASP A 31 -3.80 -26.25 -34.47
CA ASP A 31 -3.87 -27.56 -33.81
C ASP A 31 -5.26 -28.20 -33.94
N GLY A 32 -6.14 -27.58 -34.72
CA GLY A 32 -7.56 -27.97 -34.86
C GLY A 32 -8.50 -27.24 -33.89
N SER A 33 -8.00 -26.33 -33.06
CA SER A 33 -8.80 -25.46 -32.20
C SER A 33 -8.84 -24.01 -32.71
N PHE A 34 -9.88 -23.28 -32.31
CA PHE A 34 -10.07 -21.86 -32.64
C PHE A 34 -10.35 -21.06 -31.37
N THR A 35 -9.75 -19.88 -31.28
CA THR A 35 -9.99 -18.93 -30.18
C THR A 35 -10.83 -17.77 -30.68
N VAL A 36 -11.97 -17.53 -30.02
CA VAL A 36 -12.86 -16.39 -30.30
C VAL A 36 -12.65 -15.34 -29.22
N LYS A 37 -12.20 -14.16 -29.62
CA LYS A 37 -12.06 -12.99 -28.74
C LYS A 37 -13.19 -12.01 -29.02
N TYR A 38 -13.75 -11.43 -27.96
CA TYR A 38 -14.80 -10.43 -28.05
C TYR A 38 -14.70 -9.43 -26.89
N THR A 39 -15.27 -8.25 -27.08
CA THR A 39 -15.50 -7.28 -26.00
C THR A 39 -16.98 -6.95 -25.96
N ALA A 40 -17.65 -7.36 -24.88
CA ALA A 40 -19.08 -7.11 -24.73
C ALA A 40 -19.33 -5.61 -24.48
N PRO A 41 -20.07 -4.91 -25.36
CA PRO A 41 -20.27 -3.47 -25.23
C PRO A 41 -21.22 -3.11 -24.08
N ARG A 42 -22.07 -4.04 -23.65
CA ARG A 42 -23.04 -3.86 -22.56
C ARG A 42 -23.19 -5.14 -21.74
N PRO A 43 -23.64 -5.04 -20.48
CA PRO A 43 -24.09 -6.19 -19.71
C PRO A 43 -25.32 -6.84 -20.34
N GLY A 44 -25.48 -8.14 -20.17
CA GLY A 44 -26.63 -8.91 -20.64
C GLY A 44 -26.24 -10.24 -21.28
N ALA A 45 -27.26 -10.96 -21.78
CA ALA A 45 -27.04 -12.22 -22.48
C ALA A 45 -26.68 -12.00 -23.95
N TYR A 46 -25.78 -12.83 -24.42
CA TYR A 46 -25.31 -12.92 -25.79
C TYR A 46 -25.40 -14.38 -26.23
N GLN A 47 -25.56 -14.60 -27.53
CA GLN A 47 -25.56 -15.92 -28.13
C GLN A 47 -24.43 -16.00 -29.15
N LEU A 48 -23.55 -16.98 -28.93
CA LEU A 48 -22.50 -17.35 -29.86
C LEU A 48 -23.00 -18.50 -30.73
N ASN A 49 -23.17 -18.20 -32.01
CA ASN A 49 -23.57 -19.14 -33.04
C ASN A 49 -22.34 -19.63 -33.79
N VAL A 50 -22.15 -20.95 -33.82
CA VAL A 50 -21.02 -21.60 -34.50
C VAL A 50 -21.54 -22.57 -35.55
N VAL A 51 -21.04 -22.44 -36.77
CA VAL A 51 -21.27 -23.39 -37.86
C VAL A 51 -19.93 -23.98 -38.26
N PHE A 52 -19.79 -25.30 -38.14
CA PHE A 52 -18.58 -26.03 -38.47
C PHE A 52 -18.86 -27.05 -39.55
N ALA A 53 -18.13 -26.97 -40.66
CA ALA A 53 -18.30 -27.86 -41.82
C ALA A 53 -19.74 -27.92 -42.36
N GLY A 54 -20.48 -26.81 -42.24
CA GLY A 54 -21.88 -26.70 -42.64
C GLY A 54 -22.91 -27.23 -41.63
N ALA A 55 -22.47 -27.79 -40.51
CA ALA A 55 -23.35 -28.21 -39.41
C ALA A 55 -23.41 -27.12 -38.33
N GLN A 56 -24.62 -26.79 -37.87
CA GLN A 56 -24.82 -25.85 -36.78
C GLN A 56 -24.52 -26.53 -35.44
N VAL A 57 -23.60 -25.94 -34.68
CA VAL A 57 -23.34 -26.29 -33.29
C VAL A 57 -24.47 -25.69 -32.43
N PRO A 58 -24.93 -26.39 -31.37
CA PRO A 58 -25.87 -25.80 -30.42
C PRO A 58 -25.43 -24.40 -29.97
N PRO A 59 -26.33 -23.39 -30.00
CA PRO A 59 -25.98 -22.03 -29.60
C PRO A 59 -25.41 -22.00 -28.19
N ILE A 60 -24.33 -21.25 -28.00
CA ILE A 60 -23.69 -21.08 -26.69
C ILE A 60 -24.18 -19.75 -26.11
N GLU A 61 -24.83 -19.82 -24.95
CA GLU A 61 -25.26 -18.62 -24.21
C GLU A 61 -24.12 -18.06 -23.37
N ILE A 62 -23.89 -16.76 -23.49
CA ILE A 62 -22.87 -16.00 -22.76
C ILE A 62 -23.58 -14.91 -21.97
N ASN A 63 -23.55 -14.96 -20.65
CA ASN A 63 -24.12 -13.91 -19.81
C ASN A 63 -23.00 -13.00 -19.29
N VAL A 64 -23.07 -11.72 -19.64
CA VAL A 64 -22.12 -10.69 -19.21
C VAL A 64 -22.74 -9.89 -18.08
N GLU A 65 -22.13 -9.94 -16.91
CA GLU A 65 -22.64 -9.22 -15.74
C GLU A 65 -22.38 -7.70 -15.84
N PRO A 66 -23.19 -6.88 -15.16
CA PRO A 66 -22.95 -5.45 -15.08
C PRO A 66 -21.61 -5.14 -14.44
N GLN A 67 -20.87 -4.18 -14.98
CA GLN A 67 -19.77 -3.58 -14.23
C GLN A 67 -20.37 -2.83 -13.05
N VAL A 68 -20.13 -3.34 -11.85
CA VAL A 68 -20.54 -2.70 -10.61
C VAL A 68 -19.47 -1.67 -10.25
N ASP A 69 -19.86 -0.41 -10.19
CA ASP A 69 -18.97 0.65 -9.72
C ASP A 69 -18.79 0.50 -8.20
N THR A 70 -17.63 -0.01 -7.80
CA THR A 70 -17.26 -0.20 -6.40
C THR A 70 -16.47 0.99 -5.84
N SER A 71 -16.21 2.04 -6.64
CA SER A 71 -15.36 3.16 -6.25
C SER A 71 -15.93 4.01 -5.09
N GLY A 72 -17.24 3.97 -4.88
CA GLY A 72 -17.91 4.66 -3.77
C GLY A 72 -17.90 3.89 -2.44
N ILE A 73 -17.45 2.63 -2.44
CA ILE A 73 -17.43 1.80 -1.24
C ILE A 73 -16.14 2.04 -0.48
N ARG A 74 -16.26 2.43 0.79
CA ARG A 74 -15.11 2.72 1.67
C ARG A 74 -15.32 2.07 3.03
N VAL A 75 -14.24 1.60 3.63
CA VAL A 75 -14.23 1.09 5.01
C VAL A 75 -13.43 2.07 5.85
N THR A 76 -14.01 2.56 6.95
CA THR A 76 -13.38 3.52 7.86
C THR A 76 -13.50 3.04 9.31
N GLY A 77 -12.72 3.61 10.22
CA GLY A 77 -12.79 3.30 11.66
C GLY A 77 -11.65 2.41 12.16
N LEU A 78 -10.98 1.67 11.28
CA LEU A 78 -9.77 0.89 11.58
C LEU A 78 -8.72 0.99 10.46
N GLU A 79 -8.52 2.19 9.92
CA GLU A 79 -7.49 2.42 8.90
C GLU A 79 -6.10 2.14 9.49
N ASN A 80 -5.50 1.02 9.08
CA ASN A 80 -4.19 0.56 9.53
C ASN A 80 -4.06 0.48 11.07
N ALA A 81 -5.11 0.02 11.75
CA ALA A 81 -5.14 0.04 13.22
C ALA A 81 -4.34 -1.13 13.82
N ILE A 82 -3.43 -0.80 14.75
CA ILE A 82 -2.97 -1.74 15.76
C ILE A 82 -4.07 -1.76 16.84
N VAL A 83 -4.72 -2.91 17.03
CA VAL A 83 -5.82 -3.06 17.98
C VAL A 83 -5.42 -4.01 19.10
N THR A 84 -6.07 -3.94 20.24
CA THR A 84 -5.76 -4.80 21.38
C THR A 84 -6.71 -6.00 21.41
N VAL A 85 -6.19 -7.20 21.66
CA VAL A 85 -7.01 -8.39 21.89
C VAL A 85 -7.98 -8.14 23.03
N ASN A 86 -9.17 -8.74 22.96
CA ASN A 86 -10.26 -8.60 23.92
C ASN A 86 -10.83 -7.18 24.07
N CYS A 87 -10.38 -6.21 23.27
CA CYS A 87 -10.99 -4.89 23.17
C CYS A 87 -11.94 -4.84 21.98
N GLU A 88 -13.19 -4.42 22.20
CA GLU A 88 -14.17 -4.24 21.12
C GLU A 88 -13.65 -3.22 20.09
N GLN A 89 -13.80 -3.57 18.82
CA GLN A 89 -13.42 -2.75 17.67
C GLN A 89 -14.66 -2.42 16.86
N GLU A 90 -14.69 -1.21 16.30
CA GLU A 90 -15.79 -0.69 15.49
C GLU A 90 -15.30 -0.25 14.11
N VAL A 91 -15.99 -0.71 13.06
CA VAL A 91 -15.71 -0.40 11.66
C VAL A 91 -16.98 0.08 10.98
N HIS A 92 -16.86 1.08 10.13
CA HIS A 92 -17.95 1.53 9.25
C HIS A 92 -17.66 1.15 7.81
N VAL A 93 -18.59 0.44 7.18
CA VAL A 93 -18.53 0.09 5.75
C VAL A 93 -19.59 0.91 5.04
N PHE A 94 -19.16 1.86 4.22
CA PHE A 94 -20.06 2.73 3.46
C PHE A 94 -20.37 2.09 2.11
N THR A 95 -21.65 1.98 1.77
CA THR A 95 -22.10 1.43 0.49
C THR A 95 -23.16 2.34 -0.15
N PRO A 96 -23.25 2.40 -1.49
CA PRO A 96 -24.15 3.34 -2.17
C PRO A 96 -25.65 3.07 -1.92
N ASP A 97 -26.03 1.81 -1.78
CA ASP A 97 -27.42 1.35 -1.71
C ASP A 97 -27.71 0.43 -0.52
N GLY A 98 -26.73 0.16 0.36
CA GLY A 98 -26.95 -0.63 1.58
C GLY A 98 -27.26 -2.12 1.36
N ASP A 99 -27.36 -2.59 0.12
CA ASP A 99 -27.84 -3.93 -0.23
C ASP A 99 -26.73 -4.80 -0.85
N ASN A 100 -26.93 -6.12 -0.79
CA ASN A 100 -26.06 -7.12 -1.44
C ASN A 100 -24.56 -7.02 -1.06
N THR A 101 -24.28 -6.53 0.16
CA THR A 101 -22.93 -6.42 0.71
C THR A 101 -22.68 -7.55 1.68
N ARG A 102 -21.55 -8.24 1.53
CA ARG A 102 -21.08 -9.24 2.49
C ARG A 102 -19.73 -8.82 3.04
N ILE A 103 -19.65 -8.81 4.36
CA ILE A 103 -18.47 -8.44 5.13
C ILE A 103 -18.00 -9.70 5.84
N VAL A 104 -16.73 -10.06 5.67
CA VAL A 104 -16.11 -11.23 6.29
C VAL A 104 -14.85 -10.78 7.00
N ILE A 105 -14.73 -11.13 8.28
CA ILE A 105 -13.53 -10.91 9.08
C ILE A 105 -12.86 -12.26 9.26
N THR A 106 -11.58 -12.35 8.94
CA THR A 106 -10.76 -13.57 9.07
C THR A 106 -9.66 -13.33 10.09
N SER A 107 -9.51 -14.27 11.03
CA SER A 107 -8.48 -14.24 12.08
C SER A 107 -7.10 -14.68 11.54
N PRO A 108 -6.01 -14.46 12.31
CA PRO A 108 -4.68 -14.93 11.96
C PRO A 108 -4.60 -16.44 11.73
N SER A 109 -5.41 -17.22 12.46
CA SER A 109 -5.55 -18.67 12.26
C SER A 109 -6.31 -19.06 10.99
N GLY A 110 -6.86 -18.10 10.24
CA GLY A 110 -7.69 -18.32 9.05
C GLY A 110 -9.17 -18.58 9.36
N SER A 111 -9.59 -18.46 10.62
CA SER A 111 -10.97 -18.68 11.04
C SER A 111 -11.85 -17.46 10.76
N ILE A 112 -13.14 -17.68 10.48
CA ILE A 112 -14.10 -16.58 10.37
C ILE A 112 -14.43 -16.06 11.77
N VAL A 113 -14.33 -14.75 11.96
CA VAL A 113 -14.61 -14.07 13.23
C VAL A 113 -16.09 -13.69 13.26
N GLU A 114 -16.76 -13.97 14.38
CA GLU A 114 -18.13 -13.50 14.60
C GLU A 114 -18.12 -12.00 14.87
N ALA A 115 -18.91 -11.26 14.08
CA ALA A 115 -19.06 -9.82 14.19
C ALA A 115 -20.54 -9.46 14.25
N ILE A 116 -20.85 -8.42 15.00
CA ILE A 116 -22.17 -7.79 15.05
C ILE A 116 -22.22 -6.78 13.91
N ILE A 117 -23.09 -7.01 12.93
CA ILE A 117 -23.24 -6.14 11.75
C ILE A 117 -24.61 -5.49 11.80
N GLU A 118 -24.62 -4.17 11.94
CA GLU A 118 -25.83 -3.34 12.00
C GLU A 118 -25.93 -2.50 10.72
N SER A 119 -27.08 -2.52 10.04
CA SER A 119 -27.32 -1.65 8.91
C SER A 119 -27.53 -0.21 9.37
N THR A 120 -26.89 0.74 8.68
CA THR A 120 -27.01 2.18 8.92
C THR A 120 -27.61 2.88 7.70
N ASP A 121 -27.87 4.18 7.81
CA ASP A 121 -28.34 5.03 6.71
C ASP A 121 -27.36 5.12 5.52
N THR A 122 -26.09 4.82 5.79
CA THR A 122 -24.97 5.04 4.87
C THR A 122 -24.18 3.76 4.57
N GLY A 123 -24.65 2.60 5.06
CA GLY A 123 -24.04 1.29 4.85
C GLY A 123 -24.18 0.39 6.08
N PHE A 124 -23.06 0.04 6.71
CA PHE A 124 -23.01 -0.88 7.85
C PHE A 124 -22.05 -0.41 8.94
N ARG A 125 -22.42 -0.71 10.18
CA ARG A 125 -21.57 -0.64 11.37
C ARG A 125 -21.24 -2.07 11.80
N VAL A 126 -19.95 -2.36 11.96
CA VAL A 126 -19.44 -3.69 12.25
C VAL A 126 -18.66 -3.63 13.55
N CYS A 127 -19.12 -4.37 14.56
CA CYS A 127 -18.45 -4.50 15.84
C CYS A 127 -17.92 -5.91 16.02
N PHE A 128 -16.65 -6.06 16.40
CA PHE A 128 -16.06 -7.37 16.71
C PHE A 128 -14.99 -7.24 17.78
N THR A 129 -14.67 -8.35 18.45
CA THR A 129 -13.62 -8.40 19.47
C THR A 129 -12.53 -9.38 19.04
N PRO A 130 -11.32 -8.91 18.68
CA PRO A 130 -10.21 -9.79 18.31
C PRO A 130 -9.79 -10.64 19.50
N SER A 131 -9.65 -11.94 19.29
CA SER A 131 -9.32 -12.94 20.33
C SER A 131 -7.93 -13.56 20.18
N GLU A 132 -7.31 -13.42 19.00
CA GLU A 132 -5.98 -13.92 18.67
C GLU A 132 -5.05 -12.73 18.46
N ILE A 133 -3.74 -12.92 18.65
CA ILE A 133 -2.70 -11.94 18.30
C ILE A 133 -2.29 -12.20 16.85
N GLY A 134 -2.17 -11.16 16.04
CA GLY A 134 -1.69 -11.25 14.66
C GLY A 134 -2.55 -10.49 13.65
N ASP A 135 -2.36 -10.82 12.37
CA ASP A 135 -3.04 -10.16 11.26
C ASP A 135 -4.46 -10.70 11.05
N TYR A 136 -5.43 -9.81 11.17
CA TYR A 136 -6.81 -10.03 10.76
C TYR A 136 -7.04 -9.36 9.40
N SER A 137 -7.90 -9.96 8.59
CA SER A 137 -8.30 -9.39 7.29
C SER A 137 -9.81 -9.18 7.24
N ILE A 138 -10.24 -7.98 6.84
CA ILE A 138 -11.63 -7.63 6.58
C ILE A 138 -11.83 -7.59 5.07
N SER A 139 -12.59 -8.54 4.55
CA SER A 139 -12.97 -8.61 3.14
C SER A 139 -14.39 -8.10 2.95
N VAL A 140 -14.57 -7.16 2.03
CA VAL A 140 -15.87 -6.66 1.63
C VAL A 140 -16.17 -7.12 0.21
N THR A 141 -17.32 -7.72 0.03
CA THR A 141 -17.87 -8.12 -1.27
C THR A 141 -19.17 -7.39 -1.50
N TYR A 142 -19.35 -6.83 -2.68
CA TYR A 142 -20.55 -6.10 -3.07
C TYR A 142 -21.07 -6.68 -4.37
N ARG A 143 -22.30 -7.21 -4.33
CA ARG A 143 -22.91 -7.97 -5.44
C ARG A 143 -21.98 -9.09 -5.93
N ASP A 144 -21.46 -9.86 -4.98
CA ASP A 144 -20.52 -10.98 -5.18
C ASP A 144 -19.15 -10.62 -5.78
N LEU A 145 -18.87 -9.32 -5.96
CA LEU A 145 -17.57 -8.83 -6.42
C LEU A 145 -16.73 -8.28 -5.26
N PRO A 146 -15.42 -8.61 -5.18
CA PRO A 146 -14.55 -8.06 -4.15
C PRO A 146 -14.38 -6.55 -4.32
N VAL A 147 -14.51 -5.83 -3.22
CA VAL A 147 -14.28 -4.39 -3.17
C VAL A 147 -12.82 -4.15 -2.81
N GLY A 148 -11.96 -4.06 -3.83
CA GLY A 148 -10.54 -3.78 -3.64
C GLY A 148 -9.77 -4.89 -2.90
N ALA A 149 -8.63 -4.52 -2.33
CA ALA A 149 -7.84 -5.40 -1.48
C ALA A 149 -8.47 -5.50 -0.07
N PRO A 150 -8.29 -6.62 0.65
CA PRO A 150 -8.78 -6.76 2.01
C PRO A 150 -8.11 -5.74 2.94
N TYR A 151 -8.89 -5.20 3.88
CA TYR A 151 -8.37 -4.29 4.90
C TYR A 151 -7.68 -5.11 5.99
N LEU A 152 -6.42 -4.79 6.27
CA LEU A 152 -5.62 -5.50 7.27
C LEU A 152 -5.60 -4.73 8.58
N LEU A 153 -5.71 -5.46 9.68
CA LEU A 153 -5.52 -4.93 11.04
C LEU A 153 -4.67 -5.92 11.83
N HIS A 154 -3.85 -5.42 12.76
CA HIS A 154 -2.98 -6.26 13.58
C HIS A 154 -3.37 -6.18 15.04
N SER A 155 -3.68 -7.31 15.66
CA SER A 155 -4.06 -7.38 17.06
C SER A 155 -2.88 -7.69 17.99
N VAL A 156 -2.88 -7.10 19.18
CA VAL A 156 -1.76 -7.16 20.15
C VAL A 156 -2.23 -7.55 21.56
N PRO A 157 -1.34 -8.05 22.44
CA PRO A 157 -1.70 -8.42 23.81
C PRO A 157 -2.40 -7.31 24.61
N ASP A 158 -3.35 -7.70 25.46
CA ASP A 158 -4.05 -6.83 26.39
C ASP A 158 -3.14 -6.37 27.54
N GLY A 159 -3.31 -5.11 27.97
CA GLY A 159 -2.62 -4.55 29.14
C GLY A 159 -1.34 -3.75 28.87
N ASN A 160 -0.89 -3.58 27.63
CA ASN A 160 0.30 -2.76 27.37
C ASN A 160 0.34 -2.16 25.95
N LYS A 161 -0.58 -1.23 25.64
CA LYS A 161 -0.63 -0.51 24.35
C LYS A 161 0.74 0.03 23.90
N ALA A 162 1.57 0.51 24.83
CA ALA A 162 2.90 1.06 24.55
C ALA A 162 3.99 -0.01 24.30
N GLU A 163 3.95 -1.16 24.96
CA GLU A 163 4.89 -2.26 24.70
C GLU A 163 4.49 -3.06 23.44
N ALA A 164 3.19 -3.12 23.14
CA ALA A 164 2.70 -3.68 21.89
C ALA A 164 3.05 -2.83 20.66
N GLU A 165 2.99 -1.50 20.76
CA GLU A 165 3.49 -0.56 19.76
C GLU A 165 4.99 -0.81 19.46
N TYR A 166 5.77 -1.18 20.48
CA TYR A 166 7.20 -1.52 20.36
C TYR A 166 7.49 -2.93 19.80
N VAL A 167 6.60 -3.91 20.02
CA VAL A 167 6.77 -5.30 19.52
C VAL A 167 6.25 -5.45 18.09
N VAL A 168 5.12 -4.83 17.73
CA VAL A 168 4.55 -4.89 16.37
C VAL A 168 5.37 -4.12 15.37
N SER A 169 5.95 -2.99 15.77
CA SER A 169 6.84 -2.25 14.89
C SER A 169 8.13 -2.99 14.51
N ARG A 170 8.43 -4.11 15.18
CA ARG A 170 9.56 -4.97 14.80
C ARG A 170 9.14 -6.35 14.33
N CYS A 171 7.87 -6.63 14.07
CA CYS A 171 7.44 -7.94 13.55
C CYS A 171 6.23 -7.89 12.59
N GLY A 172 5.51 -6.76 12.50
CA GLY A 172 4.38 -6.57 11.60
C GLY A 172 4.81 -6.23 10.17
N PRO A 173 3.86 -6.25 9.21
CA PRO A 173 4.12 -5.84 7.83
C PRO A 173 4.65 -4.40 7.77
N PRO A 174 5.44 -4.05 6.74
CA PRO A 174 6.00 -2.70 6.60
C PRO A 174 4.90 -1.65 6.43
N ARG A 175 5.03 -0.55 7.19
CA ARG A 175 4.05 0.53 7.31
C ARG A 175 4.68 1.89 7.02
N ALA A 176 4.66 2.27 5.75
CA ALA A 176 5.19 3.55 5.28
C ALA A 176 4.49 4.79 5.88
N ASP A 177 3.22 4.65 6.29
CA ASP A 177 2.42 5.70 6.92
C ASP A 177 2.93 6.10 8.32
N LEU A 178 3.64 5.20 9.00
CA LEU A 178 4.21 5.40 10.33
C LEU A 178 5.65 5.89 10.32
N VAL A 179 6.30 5.95 9.16
CA VAL A 179 7.63 6.54 9.02
C VAL A 179 7.51 8.07 9.11
N THR A 180 8.29 8.68 10.00
CA THR A 180 8.31 10.15 10.12
C THR A 180 9.64 10.73 9.69
N VAL A 181 9.62 11.95 9.13
CA VAL A 181 10.83 12.67 8.73
C VAL A 181 10.78 14.06 9.34
N THR A 182 11.86 14.44 10.02
CA THR A 182 11.99 15.73 10.68
C THR A 182 13.39 16.30 10.48
N GLY A 183 13.60 17.56 10.88
CA GLY A 183 14.92 18.17 10.90
C GLY A 183 15.08 19.37 9.94
N PRO A 184 16.22 20.06 10.04
CA PRO A 184 16.44 21.34 9.35
C PRO A 184 16.47 21.19 7.83
N GLY A 185 16.76 20.00 7.32
CA GLY A 185 16.77 19.69 5.89
C GLY A 185 15.39 19.58 5.23
N LEU A 186 14.27 19.74 5.96
CA LEU A 186 12.93 19.83 5.36
C LEU A 186 12.47 21.27 5.12
N GLY A 187 13.14 22.25 5.74
CA GLY A 187 12.82 23.68 5.59
C GLY A 187 13.62 24.36 4.50
N PRO A 188 13.62 25.71 4.44
CA PRO A 188 14.56 26.46 3.63
C PRO A 188 16.01 26.18 4.04
N VAL A 189 16.87 25.89 3.07
CA VAL A 189 18.28 25.53 3.27
C VAL A 189 19.20 26.44 2.48
N ILE A 190 20.46 26.51 2.87
CA ILE A 190 21.46 27.34 2.19
C ILE A 190 22.24 26.48 1.20
N ALA A 191 22.31 26.91 -0.06
CA ALA A 191 23.10 26.22 -1.07
C ALA A 191 24.58 26.12 -0.66
N GLN A 192 25.25 25.02 -1.04
CA GLN A 192 26.63 24.68 -0.69
C GLN A 192 26.88 24.41 0.80
N ARG A 193 25.84 24.36 1.64
CA ARG A 193 25.95 23.95 3.05
C ARG A 193 25.32 22.58 3.25
N SER A 194 25.96 21.75 4.06
CA SER A 194 25.38 20.46 4.47
C SER A 194 24.21 20.68 5.41
N THR A 195 23.15 19.94 5.19
CA THR A 195 21.99 19.84 6.08
C THR A 195 21.64 18.37 6.27
N HIS A 196 20.68 18.10 7.15
CA HIS A 196 20.24 16.74 7.44
C HIS A 196 18.76 16.67 7.79
N VAL A 197 18.22 15.47 7.64
CA VAL A 197 16.91 15.07 8.15
C VAL A 197 17.07 13.80 8.98
N PHE A 198 16.24 13.69 10.01
CA PHE A 198 16.07 12.50 10.83
C PHE A 198 14.86 11.74 10.29
N ILE A 199 15.04 10.44 10.11
CA ILE A 199 14.00 9.55 9.65
C ILE A 199 13.80 8.50 10.73
N ASP A 200 12.57 8.41 11.22
CA ASP A 200 12.18 7.50 12.27
C ASP A 200 11.33 6.38 11.66
N THR A 201 11.85 5.16 11.68
CA THR A 201 11.14 3.94 11.25
C THR A 201 10.80 3.05 12.45
N THR A 202 10.94 3.54 13.69
CA THR A 202 10.77 2.76 14.93
C THR A 202 9.35 2.26 15.13
N SER A 203 8.36 2.81 14.41
CA SER A 203 6.95 2.40 14.39
C SER A 203 6.51 1.73 13.06
N ALA A 204 7.42 1.55 12.10
CA ALA A 204 7.08 1.21 10.72
C ALA A 204 7.17 -0.28 10.35
N GLY A 205 7.55 -1.20 11.25
CA GLY A 205 7.79 -2.59 10.87
C GLY A 205 9.19 -2.82 10.29
N PHE A 206 9.47 -4.05 9.86
CA PHE A 206 10.68 -4.36 9.09
C PHE A 206 10.45 -4.08 7.60
N GLY A 207 11.31 -3.25 7.00
CA GLY A 207 11.25 -2.93 5.58
C GLY A 207 12.48 -2.15 5.11
N ASP A 208 12.66 -2.10 3.80
CA ASP A 208 13.76 -1.36 3.16
C ASP A 208 13.40 0.12 3.01
N ILE A 209 14.39 1.00 3.13
CA ILE A 209 14.21 2.44 2.95
C ILE A 209 14.95 2.95 1.71
N ASP A 210 14.22 3.62 0.84
CA ASP A 210 14.75 4.24 -0.37
C ASP A 210 14.71 5.77 -0.25
N LEU A 211 15.84 6.41 -0.58
CA LEU A 211 16.05 7.86 -0.42
C LEU A 211 16.54 8.48 -1.73
N PHE A 212 15.81 9.48 -2.22
CA PHE A 212 16.17 10.24 -3.41
C PHE A 212 16.08 11.74 -3.19
N VAL A 213 16.96 12.49 -3.87
CA VAL A 213 16.93 13.96 -3.91
C VAL A 213 16.95 14.38 -5.36
N ASP A 214 15.80 14.86 -5.84
CA ASP A 214 15.65 15.42 -7.17
C ASP A 214 15.74 16.95 -7.11
N GLY A 215 16.35 17.57 -8.10
CA GLY A 215 16.46 19.03 -8.16
C GLY A 215 17.36 19.52 -9.29
N PRO A 216 17.74 20.81 -9.27
CA PRO A 216 18.51 21.45 -10.34
C PRO A 216 19.85 20.76 -10.64
N THR A 217 20.43 20.09 -9.64
CA THR A 217 21.67 19.34 -9.76
C THR A 217 21.59 18.04 -8.99
N ARG A 218 22.29 17.01 -9.50
CA ARG A 218 22.50 15.77 -8.75
C ARG A 218 23.12 16.08 -7.39
N THR A 219 22.42 15.67 -6.34
CA THR A 219 22.81 15.92 -4.97
C THR A 219 23.20 14.60 -4.33
N PRO A 220 24.48 14.43 -3.92
CA PRO A 220 24.89 13.21 -3.23
C PRO A 220 24.21 13.14 -1.87
N ILE A 221 23.82 11.92 -1.50
CA ILE A 221 23.19 11.60 -0.23
C ILE A 221 24.19 10.77 0.58
N HIS A 222 24.30 11.07 1.86
CA HIS A 222 25.05 10.25 2.82
C HIS A 222 24.10 9.87 3.95
N CYS A 223 23.98 8.57 4.23
CA CYS A 223 23.08 8.06 5.26
C CYS A 223 23.86 7.42 6.39
N VAL A 224 23.40 7.64 7.62
CA VAL A 224 23.91 6.99 8.83
C VAL A 224 22.75 6.25 9.46
N ASP A 225 22.89 4.93 9.60
CA ASP A 225 22.00 4.12 10.42
C ASP A 225 22.42 4.28 11.89
N ASN A 226 21.49 4.70 12.75
CA ASN A 226 21.76 4.88 14.17
C ASN A 226 21.62 3.56 14.96
N HIS A 227 21.19 2.48 14.31
CA HIS A 227 20.98 1.15 14.88
C HIS A 227 19.96 1.08 16.03
N ASP A 228 19.10 2.09 16.13
CA ASP A 228 17.99 2.16 17.10
C ASP A 228 16.62 2.21 16.41
N GLY A 229 16.57 2.00 15.09
CA GLY A 229 15.37 2.15 14.27
C GLY A 229 15.18 3.58 13.73
N THR A 230 16.16 4.46 13.95
CA THR A 230 16.23 5.78 13.30
C THR A 230 17.45 5.87 12.40
N LEU A 231 17.39 6.77 11.42
CA LEU A 231 18.47 7.01 10.48
C LEU A 231 18.58 8.48 10.11
N THR A 232 19.81 8.92 9.89
CA THR A 232 20.14 10.32 9.61
C THR A 232 20.61 10.45 8.17
N MET A 233 19.86 11.20 7.37
CA MET A 233 20.19 11.49 5.97
C MET A 233 20.81 12.88 5.87
N TYR A 234 22.02 12.95 5.33
CA TYR A 234 22.74 14.18 5.02
C TYR A 234 22.73 14.44 3.53
N TYR A 235 22.53 15.69 3.14
CA TYR A 235 22.64 16.11 1.75
C TYR A 235 23.17 17.55 1.62
N VAL A 236 23.72 17.89 0.45
CA VAL A 236 24.32 19.20 0.16
C VAL A 236 23.76 19.76 -1.15
N PRO A 237 22.77 20.66 -1.13
CA PRO A 237 22.21 21.25 -2.34
C PRO A 237 23.24 22.22 -2.96
N LYS A 238 23.78 21.88 -4.14
CA LYS A 238 24.85 22.66 -4.76
C LYS A 238 24.36 23.96 -5.41
N THR A 239 23.17 23.94 -5.97
CA THR A 239 22.64 25.06 -6.77
C THR A 239 21.37 25.58 -6.10
N PRO A 240 21.20 26.90 -5.96
CA PRO A 240 19.94 27.45 -5.48
C PRO A 240 18.75 27.00 -6.34
N GLY A 241 17.62 26.70 -5.72
CA GLY A 241 16.43 26.22 -6.41
C GLY A 241 15.58 25.29 -5.54
N VAL A 242 14.52 24.75 -6.14
CA VAL A 242 13.59 23.82 -5.47
C VAL A 242 14.10 22.39 -5.64
N TYR A 243 14.19 21.67 -4.53
CA TYR A 243 14.53 20.25 -4.46
C TYR A 243 13.34 19.45 -3.94
N TYR A 244 13.24 18.19 -4.33
CA TYR A 244 12.24 17.24 -3.87
C TYR A 244 12.94 16.06 -3.21
N LEU A 245 12.74 15.92 -1.91
CA LEU A 245 13.21 14.77 -1.14
C LEU A 245 12.14 13.69 -1.22
N ARG A 246 12.43 12.58 -1.88
CA ARG A 246 11.58 11.39 -1.90
C ARG A 246 12.10 10.39 -0.89
N VAL A 247 11.24 10.07 0.05
CA VAL A 247 11.44 9.00 1.03
C VAL A 247 10.39 7.94 0.78
N MET A 248 10.81 6.70 0.63
CA MET A 248 9.94 5.54 0.42
C MET A 248 10.35 4.43 1.38
N PHE A 249 9.36 3.70 1.87
CA PHE A 249 9.55 2.56 2.76
C PHE A 249 8.83 1.35 2.17
N ASP A 250 9.57 0.26 1.97
CA ASP A 250 9.15 -0.95 1.24
C ASP A 250 8.40 -0.62 -0.07
N SER A 251 9.07 0.14 -0.94
CA SER A 251 8.53 0.61 -2.23
C SER A 251 7.32 1.54 -2.18
N ASN A 252 6.85 1.98 -1.00
CA ASN A 252 5.71 2.90 -0.84
C ASN A 252 6.16 4.28 -0.36
N HIS A 253 5.53 5.35 -0.87
CA HIS A 253 5.77 6.71 -0.37
C HIS A 253 5.29 6.86 1.07
N ILE A 254 6.13 7.47 1.91
CA ILE A 254 5.73 7.83 3.27
C ILE A 254 4.84 9.08 3.27
N SER A 255 4.16 9.33 4.39
CA SER A 255 3.37 10.54 4.61
C SER A 255 4.21 11.81 4.37
N GLY A 256 3.77 12.66 3.44
CA GLY A 256 4.43 13.94 3.11
C GLY A 256 5.54 13.84 2.04
N SER A 257 5.92 12.63 1.62
CA SER A 257 6.83 12.42 0.49
C SER A 257 6.08 12.62 -0.84
N PRO A 258 6.64 13.37 -1.81
CA PRO A 258 7.91 14.09 -1.77
C PRO A 258 7.86 15.39 -0.95
N PHE A 259 8.91 15.64 -0.16
CA PHE A 259 9.09 16.90 0.57
C PHE A 259 9.75 17.95 -0.32
N GLN A 260 9.10 19.11 -0.47
CA GLN A 260 9.63 20.22 -1.24
C GLN A 260 10.54 21.11 -0.37
N VAL A 261 11.78 21.30 -0.79
CA VAL A 261 12.81 22.07 -0.08
C VAL A 261 13.32 23.20 -0.95
N LEU A 262 13.40 24.42 -0.41
CA LEU A 262 13.97 25.57 -1.12
C LEU A 262 15.42 25.81 -0.70
N ALA A 263 16.37 25.66 -1.64
CA ALA A 263 17.75 26.04 -1.45
C ALA A 263 17.98 27.49 -1.89
N VAL A 264 18.41 28.35 -0.97
CA VAL A 264 18.70 29.77 -1.23
C VAL A 264 20.21 30.05 -1.32
N PRO A 265 20.63 31.07 -2.09
CA PRO A 265 22.02 31.53 -2.08
C PRO A 265 22.47 31.99 -0.68
N ALA A 266 23.72 31.71 -0.31
CA ALA A 266 24.27 32.11 0.99
C ALA A 266 24.21 33.63 1.27
N LEU A 267 24.31 34.45 0.21
CA LEU A 267 24.21 35.91 0.31
C LEU A 267 22.81 36.41 0.71
N LEU A 268 21.78 35.56 0.58
CA LEU A 268 20.39 35.86 0.93
C LEU A 268 19.97 35.24 2.28
N ALA A 269 20.90 34.57 2.99
CA ALA A 269 20.64 33.87 4.23
C ALA A 269 20.88 34.61 5.59
N PRO A 270 21.05 35.96 5.70
CA PRO A 270 21.31 36.60 6.99
C PRO A 270 20.30 36.26 8.12
N SER A 271 19.08 35.89 7.77
CA SER A 271 17.99 35.55 8.70
C SER A 271 17.90 34.08 9.11
N LEU A 272 18.65 33.16 8.49
CA LEU A 272 18.62 31.71 8.81
C LEU A 272 19.70 31.28 9.81
N THR A 273 20.68 32.16 10.10
CA THR A 273 21.82 31.85 10.98
C THR A 273 21.75 32.47 12.38
N ALA A 274 20.70 33.22 12.70
CA ALA A 274 20.69 34.11 13.88
C ALA A 274 20.32 33.44 15.23
N ASP A 275 19.86 32.19 15.26
CA ASP A 275 19.37 31.55 16.50
C ASP A 275 20.36 30.59 17.20
N ARG A 276 21.65 30.54 16.80
CA ARG A 276 22.56 29.48 17.29
C ARG A 276 23.93 29.92 17.81
N GLU A 277 23.96 31.02 18.55
CA GLU A 277 25.17 31.46 19.30
C GLU A 277 24.95 31.58 20.82
N LYS A 278 24.05 30.77 21.40
CA LYS A 278 23.85 30.74 22.86
C LYS A 278 23.82 29.33 23.47
N THR A 279 24.70 28.42 23.05
CA THR A 279 25.01 27.21 23.84
C THR A 279 26.38 26.61 23.49
N GLU A 280 27.45 27.39 23.58
CA GLU A 280 28.81 26.84 23.71
C GLU A 280 29.51 27.54 24.89
N SER A 281 29.19 27.10 26.11
CA SER A 281 30.01 27.41 27.29
C SER A 281 29.85 26.35 28.36
N SER A 282 30.51 25.20 28.18
CA SER A 282 31.19 24.44 29.25
C SER A 282 31.51 23.03 28.77
N PHE A 283 32.71 22.81 28.24
CA PHE A 283 33.35 21.50 28.32
C PHE A 283 34.69 21.70 29.04
N THR A 284 34.64 21.60 30.36
CA THR A 284 35.84 21.58 31.21
C THR A 284 36.40 20.16 31.17
N THR A 285 37.63 20.06 30.71
CA THR A 285 38.48 18.86 30.74
C THR A 285 38.54 18.27 32.14
N LEU A 286 38.18 16.99 32.30
CA LEU A 286 38.52 16.20 33.48
C LEU A 286 39.31 14.96 33.04
N SER A 287 40.60 14.98 33.32
CA SER A 287 41.48 13.81 33.31
C SER A 287 41.11 12.91 34.49
N SER A 288 40.85 11.63 34.26
CA SER A 288 40.81 10.63 35.32
C SER A 288 42.00 9.68 35.21
N GLY A 289 42.83 9.73 36.25
CA GLY A 289 43.95 8.84 36.45
C GLY A 289 43.54 7.42 36.84
N SER A 290 44.52 6.54 36.72
CA SER A 290 44.50 5.10 36.98
C SER A 290 43.92 4.71 38.34
N SER A 291 43.16 3.61 38.36
CA SER A 291 43.37 2.53 39.35
C SER A 291 42.65 1.25 38.90
N THR A 292 43.42 0.18 38.73
CA THR A 292 42.94 -1.21 38.67
C THR A 292 42.38 -1.64 40.03
N PRO A 293 41.48 -2.63 40.09
CA PRO A 293 41.96 -3.93 40.56
C PRO A 293 41.30 -5.18 39.94
N LYS A 294 42.16 -6.19 39.79
CA LYS A 294 41.99 -7.65 40.03
C LYS A 294 40.85 -8.42 39.35
N THR A 295 41.29 -9.22 38.39
CA THR A 295 40.76 -10.50 37.90
C THR A 295 40.56 -11.55 39.01
N ALA A 296 39.48 -12.34 38.92
CA ALA A 296 39.42 -13.77 39.24
C ALA A 296 38.15 -14.42 38.59
N PRO A 297 38.16 -15.73 38.27
CA PRO A 297 37.50 -16.27 37.07
C PRO A 297 36.21 -17.09 37.29
N CYS A 298 35.63 -17.49 36.14
CA CYS A 298 34.45 -18.29 35.83
C CYS A 298 34.02 -19.44 36.78
N VAL A 299 32.69 -19.61 36.88
CA VAL A 299 31.96 -20.83 36.46
C VAL A 299 30.70 -20.38 35.73
#